data_AF-A0A1F7A3G6-F1
#
_entry.id   AF-A0A1F7A3G6-F1
#
_cell.length_a   1.000
_cell.length_b   1.000
_cell.length_c   1.000
_cell.angle_alpha   90.00
_cell.angle_beta   90.00
_cell.angle_gamma   90.00
#
_symmetry.space_group_name_H-M   'P 1'
#
loop_
_entity.id
_entity.type
_entity.pdbx_description
1 polymer ?
#
loop_
_entity_poly.entity_id
_entity_poly.type
_entity_poly.pdbx_seq_one_letter_code
_entity_poly.pdbx_strand_id
1 'polypeptide(L)' 'MNFGLDNALLIVIKLLFIIGGGLYFLFSFVVIRQITIMKKTLITTLEPEISLLGWIHLLLVLGLFLYFILWM' A
#
# COMPACT_ATOMS: atom_id res chain seq x y z
N MET A 1 -22.13 2.29 -27.71
CA MET A 1 -21.64 2.54 -26.34
C MET A 1 -22.75 3.20 -25.57
N ASN A 2 -23.18 2.59 -24.47
CA ASN A 2 -24.23 3.15 -23.62
C ASN A 2 -23.51 3.98 -22.55
N PHE A 3 -23.21 5.24 -22.88
CA PHE A 3 -22.31 6.13 -22.12
C PHE A 3 -22.57 6.16 -20.61
N GLY A 4 -23.81 5.94 -20.16
CA GLY A 4 -24.15 5.88 -18.73
C GLY A 4 -23.59 4.63 -18.01
N LEU A 5 -23.59 3.47 -18.66
CA LEU A 5 -23.08 2.22 -18.07
C LEU A 5 -21.55 2.25 -17.95
N ASP A 6 -20.89 2.75 -18.99
CA ASP A 6 -19.43 2.84 -19.06
C ASP A 6 -18.89 3.78 -17.96
N ASN A 7 -19.57 4.92 -17.74
CA ASN A 7 -19.21 5.85 -16.67
C ASN A 7 -19.45 5.28 -15.26
N ALA A 8 -20.55 4.57 -15.05
CA ALA A 8 -20.84 3.92 -13.77
C ALA A 8 -19.78 2.86 -13.42
N LEU A 9 -19.36 2.07 -14.41
CA LEU A 9 -18.31 1.07 -14.25
C LEU A 9 -16.97 1.70 -13.86
N LEU A 10 -16.58 2.81 -14.50
CA LEU A 10 -15.36 3.54 -14.17
C LEU A 10 -15.36 4.06 -12.73
N ILE A 11 -16.50 4.57 -12.24
CA ILE A 11 -16.64 5.03 -10.85
C ILE A 11 -16.46 3.88 -9.86
N VAL A 12 -17.08 2.73 -10.13
CA VAL A 12 -16.96 1.54 -9.27
C VAL A 12 -15.51 1.07 -9.23
N ILE A 13 -14.84 0.99 -10.37
CA ILE A 13 -13.43 0.61 -10.45
C ILE A 13 -12.56 1.57 -9.64
N LYS A 14 -12.74 2.89 -9.80
CA LYS A 14 -12.03 3.90 -9.02
C LYS A 14 -12.20 3.69 -7.51
N LEU A 15 -13.43 3.46 -7.05
CA LEU A 15 -13.71 3.19 -5.63
C LEU A 15 -13.02 1.91 -5.14
N LEU A 16 -13.01 0.84 -5.93
CA LEU A 16 -12.32 -0.40 -5.58
C LEU A 16 -10.81 -0.18 -5.40
N PHE A 17 -10.18 0.62 -6.27
CA PHE A 17 -8.76 0.97 -6.14
C PHE A 17 -8.47 1.84 -4.92
N ILE A 18 -9.32 2.82 -4.62
CA ILE A 18 -9.17 3.66 -3.42
C ILE A 18 -9.30 2.80 -2.15
N ILE A 19 -10.34 1.96 -2.06
CA ILE A 19 -10.57 1.11 -0.89
C ILE A 19 -9.45 0.07 -0.77
N GLY A 20 -9.14 -0.65 -1.85
CA GLY A 20 -8.08 -1.66 -1.86
C GLY A 20 -6.70 -1.06 -1.57
N GLY A 21 -6.39 0.10 -2.16
CA GLY A 21 -5.17 0.85 -1.89
C GLY A 21 -5.08 1.32 -0.44
N GLY A 22 -6.19 1.77 0.14
CA GLY A 22 -6.25 2.15 1.56
C GLY A 22 -5.99 0.97 2.49
N LEU A 23 -6.60 -0.18 2.23
CA LEU A 23 -6.34 -1.41 2.97
C LEU A 23 -4.87 -1.85 2.84
N TYR A 24 -4.29 -1.76 1.65
CA TYR A 24 -2.88 -2.08 1.41
C TYR A 24 -1.93 -1.09 2.11
N PHE A 25 -2.26 0.19 2.12
CA PHE A 25 -1.54 1.21 2.88
C PHE A 25 -1.57 0.92 4.38
N LEU A 26 -2.72 0.60 4.96
CA LEU A 26 -2.82 0.16 6.36
C LEU A 26 -1.98 -1.10 6.61
N PHE A 27 -2.00 -2.05 5.69
CA PHE A 27 -1.18 -3.27 5.78
C PHE A 27 0.32 -2.98 5.76
N SER A 28 0.79 -1.96 5.05
CA SER A 28 2.21 -1.59 5.03
C SER A 28 2.75 -1.19 6.42
N PHE A 29 1.92 -0.59 7.29
CA PHE A 29 2.29 -0.36 8.70
C PHE A 29 2.40 -1.66 9.50
N VAL A 30 1.54 -2.63 9.21
CA VAL A 30 1.62 -3.96 9.80
C VAL A 30 2.96 -4.61 9.44
N VAL A 31 3.40 -4.48 8.20
CA VAL A 31 4.72 -4.98 7.75
C VAL A 31 5.87 -4.35 8.55
N ILE A 32 5.89 -3.02 8.74
CA ILE A 32 6.91 -2.36 9.58
C ILE A 32 6.92 -2.91 11.01
N ARG A 33 5.73 -3.11 11.60
CA ARG A 33 5.61 -3.71 12.93
C ARG A 33 6.17 -5.13 12.96
N GLN A 34 5.90 -5.94 11.93
CA GLN A 34 6.41 -7.29 11.81
C GLN A 34 7.93 -7.31 11.70
N ILE A 35 8.53 -6.45 10.87
CA ILE A 35 10.00 -6.30 10.79
C ILE A 35 10.58 -5.99 12.18
N THR A 36 9.96 -5.06 12.91
CA THR A 36 10.40 -4.69 14.27
C THR A 36 10.30 -5.84 15.26
N ILE A 37 9.26 -6.68 15.17
CA ILE A 37 9.10 -7.86 16.03
C ILE A 37 10.11 -8.94 15.65
N MET A 38 10.29 -9.22 14.36
CA MET A 38 11.23 -10.22 13.84
C MET A 38 12.68 -9.92 14.26
N LYS A 39 13.08 -8.64 14.27
CA LYS A 39 14.39 -8.21 14.74
C LYS A 39 14.69 -8.59 16.19
N LYS A 40 13.67 -8.81 17.03
CA LYS A 40 13.84 -9.23 18.43
C LYS A 40 14.09 -10.73 18.57
N THR A 41 13.75 -11.52 17.56
CA THR A 41 13.80 -13.00 17.63
C THR A 41 14.87 -13.59 16.73
N LEU A 42 15.17 -12.95 15.61
CA LEU A 42 16.14 -13.40 14.62
C LEU A 42 17.33 -12.44 14.59
N ILE A 43 18.46 -12.89 15.13
CA ILE A 43 19.73 -12.16 15.02
C ILE A 43 20.32 -12.49 13.64
N THR A 44 20.33 -11.51 12.74
CA THR A 44 20.88 -11.66 11.39
C THR A 44 21.61 -10.38 11.00
N THR A 45 22.62 -10.51 10.14
CA THR A 45 23.36 -9.35 9.62
C THR A 45 22.52 -8.48 8.68
N LEU A 46 21.34 -8.94 8.24
CA LEU A 46 20.47 -8.27 7.26
C LEU A 46 19.41 -7.35 7.89
N GLU A 47 19.40 -7.24 9.21
CA GLU A 47 18.45 -6.42 9.96
C GLU A 47 18.33 -4.96 9.44
N PRO A 48 19.43 -4.21 9.21
CA PRO A 48 19.33 -2.82 8.78
C PRO A 48 18.78 -2.69 7.36
N GLU A 49 19.14 -3.58 6.45
CA GLU A 49 18.67 -3.59 5.06
C GLU A 49 17.17 -3.89 4.99
N ILE A 50 16.71 -4.90 5.74
CA ILE A 50 15.28 -5.24 5.80
C ILE A 50 14.47 -4.09 6.40
N SER A 51 15.01 -3.41 7.42
CA SER A 51 14.37 -2.23 8.02
C SER A 51 14.24 -1.10 7.02
N LEU A 52 15.30 -0.81 6.26
CA LEU A 52 15.30 0.23 5.23
C LEU A 52 14.30 -0.08 4.11
N LEU A 53 14.29 -1.33 3.62
CA LEU A 53 13.33 -1.79 2.61
C LEU A 53 11.88 -1.65 3.09
N GLY A 54 11.60 -1.92 4.36
CA GLY A 54 10.29 -1.68 4.96
C GLY A 54 9.86 -0.21 4.86
N TRP A 55 10.74 0.73 5.22
CA TRP A 55 10.43 2.16 5.15
C TRP A 55 10.26 2.66 3.72
N ILE A 56 11.12 2.21 2.78
CA ILE A 56 10.97 2.51 1.35
C ILE A 56 9.64 1.97 0.84
N HIS A 57 9.28 0.74 1.20
CA HIS A 57 8.00 0.16 0.85
C HIS A 57 6.83 1.00 1.36
N LEU A 58 6.82 1.40 2.63
CA LEU A 58 5.78 2.28 3.19
C LEU A 58 5.65 3.60 2.41
N LEU A 59 6.78 4.24 2.08
CA LEU A 59 6.79 5.49 1.31
C LEU A 59 6.20 5.30 -0.09
N LEU A 60 6.57 4.22 -0.79
CA LEU A 60 6.03 3.89 -2.11
C LEU A 60 4.53 3.61 -2.07
N VAL A 61 4.07 2.88 -1.05
CA VAL A 61 2.64 2.59 -0.87
C VAL A 61 1.85 3.86 -0.55
N LEU A 62 2.39 4.75 0.29
CA LEU A 62 1.80 6.07 0.52
C LEU A 62 1.66 6.85 -0.80
N GLY A 63 2.72 6.90 -1.61
CA GLY A 63 2.70 7.55 -2.92
C GLY A 63 1.65 6.97 -3.86
N LEU A 64 1.55 5.64 -3.94
CA LEU A 64 0.55 4.95 -4.75
C LEU A 64 -0.88 5.24 -4.27
N PHE A 65 -1.11 5.24 -2.97
CA PHE A 65 -2.42 5.54 -2.42
C PHE A 65 -2.85 6.99 -2.68
N LEU A 66 -1.92 7.95 -2.55
CA LEU A 66 -2.15 9.34 -2.93
C LEU A 66 -2.45 9.46 -4.43
N TYR A 67 -1.78 8.69 -5.28
CA TYR A 67 -2.08 8.63 -6.71
C TYR A 67 -3.52 8.19 -6.99
N PHE A 68 -4.00 7.14 -6.31
CA PHE A 68 -5.39 6.68 -6.45
C PHE A 68 -6.44 7.69 -5.98
N ILE A 69 -6.11 8.55 -5.00
CA ILE A 69 -7.05 9.57 -4.52
C ILE A 69 -7.08 10.79 -5.46
N LEU A 70 -5.92 11.22 -5.94
CA LEU A 70 -5.76 12.52 -6.58
C LEU A 70 -5.87 12.48 -8.11
N TRP A 71 -5.39 11.41 -8.76
CA TRP A 71 -5.24 11.36 -10.23
C TRP A 71 -6.08 10.29 -10.92
N MET A 72 -6.42 9.21 -10.22
CA MET A 72 -7.32 8.17 -10.70
C MET A 72 -8.74 8.53 -10.31
#